data_AF-A0A6J7BRP6-F1
#
_entry.id   AF-A0A6J7BRP6-F1
#
_cell.length_a   1.000
_cell.length_b   1.000
_cell.length_c   1.000
_cell.angle_alpha   90.00
_cell.angle_beta   90.00
_cell.angle_gamma   90.00
#
_symmetry.space_group_name_H-M   'P 1'
#
loop_
_entity.id
_entity.type
_entity.pdbx_description
1 polymer ?
#
loop_
_entity_poly.entity_id
_entity_poly.type
_entity_poly.pdbx_seq_one_letter_code
_entity_poly.pdbx_strand_id
1 'polypeptide(L)' 'MLLRVVCREGTIFPDPNHRAPGRGAWVHPQCATEAIERRAFSRAFGLTTQTENRELIEYIESLNLKK' A
#
# COMPACT_ATOMS: atom_id res chain seq x y z
N MET A 1 -7.54 -4.30 -11.72
CA MET A 1 -7.87 -4.57 -10.30
C MET A 1 -7.21 -3.52 -9.43
N LEU A 2 -7.97 -2.90 -8.53
CA LEU A 2 -7.45 -1.95 -7.55
C LEU A 2 -7.27 -2.66 -6.19
N LEU A 3 -6.25 -2.26 -5.46
CA LEU A 3 -5.97 -2.68 -4.08
C LEU A 3 -6.07 -1.43 -3.20
N ARG A 4 -6.92 -1.50 -2.17
CA ARG A 4 -6.90 -0.50 -1.11
C ARG A 4 -5.70 -0.77 -0.21
N VAL A 5 -5.01 0.30 0.18
CA VAL A 5 -3.96 0.27 1.19
C VAL A 5 -4.31 1.26 2.29
N VAL A 6 -3.90 0.97 3.52
CA VAL A 6 -4.09 1.84 4.68
C VAL A 6 -2.76 2.07 5.37
N CYS A 7 -2.62 3.23 6.01
CA CYS A 7 -1.45 3.51 6.84
C CYS A 7 -1.80 3.36 8.32
N ARG A 8 -0.97 2.62 9.06
CA ARG A 8 -1.01 2.53 10.52
C ARG A 8 0.39 2.81 11.05
N GLU A 9 0.53 3.86 11.85
CA GLU A 9 1.80 4.23 12.50
C GLU A 9 2.99 4.31 11.51
N GLY A 10 2.76 4.85 10.31
CA GLY A 10 3.79 4.99 9.27
C GLY A 10 4.02 3.72 8.42
N THR A 11 3.34 2.61 8.72
CA THR A 11 3.43 1.36 7.96
C THR A 11 2.23 1.20 7.02
N ILE A 12 2.49 0.79 5.79
CA ILE A 12 1.47 0.56 4.76
C ILE A 12 1.03 -0.89 4.76
N PHE A 13 -0.28 -1.10 4.95
CA PHE A 13 -0.91 -2.41 4.93
C PHE A 13 -1.85 -2.56 3.72
N PRO A 14 -1.83 -3.71 3.03
CA PRO A 14 -2.85 -4.05 2.05
C PRO A 14 -4.20 -4.32 2.74
N ASP A 15 -5.29 -3.83 2.16
CA ASP A 15 -6.66 -4.05 2.64
C ASP A 15 -7.55 -4.54 1.49
N PRO A 16 -7.36 -5.79 1.01
CA PRO A 16 -8.11 -6.30 -0.14
C PRO A 16 -9.62 -6.43 0.09
N ASN A 17 -10.05 -6.48 1.35
CA ASN A 17 -11.45 -6.61 1.74
C ASN A 17 -12.12 -5.26 2.06
N HIS A 18 -11.36 -4.16 2.05
CA HIS A 18 -11.82 -2.81 2.36
C HIS A 18 -12.42 -2.67 3.77
N ARG A 19 -11.89 -3.40 4.76
CA ARG A 19 -12.43 -3.45 6.14
C ARG A 19 -11.57 -2.71 7.15
N ALA A 20 -10.36 -2.29 6.78
CA ALA A 20 -9.49 -1.61 7.72
C ALA A 20 -10.03 -0.20 8.04
N PRO A 21 -10.03 0.21 9.32
CA PRO A 21 -10.41 1.55 9.72
C PRO A 21 -9.35 2.57 9.30
N GLY A 22 -9.76 3.84 9.22
CA GLY A 22 -8.87 4.98 8.93
C GLY A 22 -8.81 5.38 7.45
N ARG A 23 -7.90 6.31 7.15
CA ARG A 23 -7.67 6.82 5.80
C ARG A 23 -7.04 5.72 4.93
N GLY A 24 -7.59 5.51 3.74
CA GLY A 24 -7.05 4.56 2.77
C GLY A 24 -6.71 5.25 1.44
N ALA A 25 -5.81 4.63 0.69
CA ALA A 25 -5.48 5.01 -0.68
C ALA A 25 -5.68 3.81 -1.60
N TRP A 26 -5.83 4.06 -2.89
CA TRP A 26 -6.03 3.02 -3.90
C TRP A 26 -4.84 2.98 -4.84
N VAL A 27 -4.40 1.76 -5.15
CA VAL A 27 -3.28 1.53 -6.06
C VAL A 27 -3.55 0.28 -6.89
N HIS A 28 -3.10 0.24 -8.14
CA HIS A 28 -3.05 -1.03 -8.86
C HIS A 28 -1.90 -1.86 -8.29
N PRO A 29 -2.05 -3.18 -8.05
CA PRO A 29 -0.95 -4.01 -7.56
C PRO A 29 0.32 -3.91 -8.42
N GLN A 30 0.16 -3.84 -9.75
CA GLN A 30 1.26 -3.68 -10.70
C GLN A 30 1.97 -2.31 -10.64
N CYS A 31 1.29 -1.27 -10.11
CA CYS A 31 1.84 0.08 -9.98
C CYS A 31 2.38 0.37 -8.56
N ALA A 32 2.25 -0.58 -7.63
CA ALA A 32 2.53 -0.32 -6.23
C ALA A 32 4.04 -0.16 -5.96
N THR A 33 4.91 -0.90 -6.64
CA THR A 33 6.37 -0.72 -6.53
C THR A 33 6.79 0.69 -6.95
N GLU A 34 6.31 1.16 -8.09
CA GLU A 34 6.59 2.52 -8.56
C GLU A 34 5.99 3.59 -7.63
N ALA A 35 4.82 3.33 -7.06
CA ALA A 35 4.22 4.21 -6.06
C ALA A 35 5.07 4.32 -4.77
N ILE A 36 5.71 3.22 -4.35
CA ILE A 36 6.65 3.20 -3.21
C ILE A 36 7.88 4.05 -3.53
N GLU A 37 8.53 3.80 -4.68
CA GLU A 37 9.74 4.51 -5.11
C GLU A 37 9.52 6.02 -5.20
N ARG A 38 8.36 6.44 -5.70
CA ARG A 38 7.97 7.85 -5.82
C ARG A 38 7.51 8.48 -4.50
N ARG A 39 7.49 7.73 -3.39
CA ARG A 39 6.95 8.16 -2.08
C ARG A 39 5.50 8.63 -2.18
N ALA A 40 4.68 7.96 -2.99
CA ALA A 40 3.29 8.34 -3.21
C ALA A 40 2.44 8.16 -1.93
N PHE A 41 2.72 7.11 -1.14
CA PHE A 41 1.97 6.83 0.08
C PHE A 41 2.23 7.84 1.19
N SER A 42 3.47 8.29 1.39
CA SER A 42 3.76 9.41 2.32
C SER A 42 2.91 10.63 1.98
N ARG A 43 2.79 11.00 0.69
CA ARG A 43 1.92 12.11 0.26
C ARG A 43 0.44 11.81 0.46
N ALA A 44 -0.03 10.62 0.10
CA ALA A 44 -1.43 10.23 0.22
C ALA A 44 -1.92 10.21 1.68
N PHE A 45 -1.04 9.86 2.62
CA PHE A 45 -1.34 9.81 4.05
C PHE A 45 -0.91 11.07 4.82
N GLY A 46 -0.27 12.04 4.17
CA GLY A 46 0.17 13.29 4.80
C GLY A 46 1.33 13.10 5.77
N LEU A 47 2.19 12.11 5.53
CA LEU A 47 3.37 11.83 6.34
C LEU A 47 4.58 12.60 5.81
N THR A 48 5.36 13.16 6.73
CA THR A 48 6.61 13.87 6.43
C THR A 48 7.80 12.92 6.26
N THR A 49 7.67 11.68 6.73
CA THR A 49 8.70 10.65 6.69
C THR A 49 8.38 9.57 5.65
N GLN A 50 9.39 8.76 5.34
CA GLN A 50 9.22 7.58 4.51
C GLN A 50 8.33 6.55 5.24
N THR A 51 7.43 5.92 4.48
CA THR A 51 6.57 4.86 5.00
C THR A 51 7.28 3.51 4.94
N GLU A 52 7.00 2.64 5.90
CA GLU A 52 7.38 1.23 5.86
C GLU A 52 6.43 0.47 4.93
N ASN A 53 6.95 -0.27 3.96
CA ASN A 53 6.15 -0.85 2.87
C ASN A 53 6.28 -2.38 2.74
N ARG A 54 6.95 -3.03 3.70
CA ARG A 54 7.24 -4.47 3.65
C ARG A 54 5.99 -5.33 3.44
N GLU A 55 4.96 -5.12 4.25
CA GLU A 55 3.69 -5.86 4.20
C GLU A 55 2.99 -5.74 2.84
N LEU A 56 3.04 -4.53 2.24
CA LEU A 56 2.48 -4.30 0.92
C LEU A 56 3.26 -5.08 -0.16
N ILE A 57 4.59 -5.09 -0.09
CA ILE A 57 5.45 -5.83 -1.04
C ILE A 57 5.18 -7.33 -0.96
N GLU A 58 5.24 -7.91 0.25
CA GLU A 58 5.00 -9.34 0.47
C GLU A 58 3.62 -9.76 -0.06
N TYR A 59 2.60 -8.92 0.14
CA TYR A 59 1.28 -9.18 -0.39
C TYR A 59 1.22 -9.15 -1.92
N ILE A 60 1.87 -8.17 -2.57
CA ILE A 60 1.91 -8.08 -4.04
C ILE A 60 2.64 -9.28 -4.64
N GLU A 61 3.76 -9.69 -4.04
CA GLU A 61 4.49 -10.89 -4.44
C GLU A 61 3.59 -12.13 -4.32
N SER A 62 2.82 -12.24 -3.23
CA SER A 62 1.87 -13.34 -3.05
C SER A 62 0.74 -13.35 -4.09
N LEU A 63 0.35 -12.20 -4.63
CA LEU A 63 -0.63 -12.11 -5.72
C LEU A 63 -0.06 -12.58 -7.06
N ASN A 64 1.23 -12.34 -7.30
CA ASN A 64 1.91 -12.78 -8.52
C ASN A 64 2.14 -14.30 -8.55
N LEU A 65 2.29 -14.94 -7.39
CA LEU A 65 2.42 -16.40 -7.26
C LEU A 65 1.10 -17.16 -7.46
N LYS A 66 -0.04 -16.47 -7.44
CA LYS A 66 -1.38 -17.05 -7.62
C LYS A 66 -1.95 -16.87 -9.04
N LYS A 67 -1.14 -16.31 -9.95
CA LYS A 67 -1.49 -16.07 -11.34
C LYS A 67 -1.17 -17.27 -12.22
#